data_AF-A0A9D7SXW8-F1
#
_entry.id   AF-A0A9D7SXW8-F1
#
_cell.length_a   1.000
_cell.length_b   1.000
_cell.length_c   1.000
_cell.angle_alpha   90.00
_cell.angle_beta   90.00
_cell.angle_gamma   90.00
#
_symmetry.space_group_name_H-M   'P 1'
#
loop_
_entity.id
_entity.type
_entity.pdbx_description
1 polymer ?
#
loop_
_entity_poly.entity_id
_entity_poly.type
_entity_poly.pdbx_seq_one_letter_code
_entity_poly.pdbx_strand_id
1 'polypeptide(L)'
;MPWKFGDTLFNPEEHSIPWIAGHASPGPLLPDTFMDVGEGRRLGILNGREANHKEGDKIKYGMFSVGLFIYDFENGKIDWVSPEPFIQDSQAKTITFASQFVEKGKGSGVLYAHVDDSFVRAYTINADLIKSLLPD
;
A
#
# COMPACT_ATOMS: atom_id res chain seq x y z
N MET A 1 4.12 -5.93 -31.02
CA MET A 1 5.16 -6.71 -30.34
C MET A 1 4.51 -7.50 -29.20
N PRO A 2 4.93 -8.75 -28.95
CA PRO A 2 4.63 -9.40 -27.67
C PRO A 2 5.33 -8.64 -26.54
N TRP A 3 4.76 -8.71 -25.35
CA TRP A 3 5.22 -8.04 -24.13
C TRP A 3 6.71 -8.28 -23.83
N LYS A 4 7.33 -7.36 -23.07
CA LYS A 4 8.71 -7.43 -22.60
C LYS A 4 8.75 -7.18 -21.10
N PHE A 5 9.69 -7.80 -20.39
CA PHE A 5 9.98 -7.44 -19.01
C PHE A 5 10.57 -6.03 -18.97
N GLY A 6 10.07 -5.21 -18.04
CA GLY A 6 10.70 -3.97 -17.62
C GLY A 6 11.58 -4.20 -16.39
N ASP A 7 12.11 -3.11 -15.84
CA ASP A 7 12.90 -3.13 -14.62
C ASP A 7 12.05 -3.37 -13.37
N THR A 8 12.68 -3.85 -12.29
CA THR A 8 12.06 -3.93 -10.97
C THR A 8 11.95 -2.52 -10.38
N LEU A 9 10.73 -2.02 -10.21
CA LEU A 9 10.50 -0.67 -9.69
C LEU A 9 10.62 -0.56 -8.18
N PHE A 10 10.41 -1.69 -7.48
CA PHE A 10 10.47 -1.78 -6.03
C PHE A 10 10.67 -3.23 -5.60
N ASN A 11 11.62 -3.47 -4.71
CA ASN A 11 11.88 -4.78 -4.12
C ASN A 11 11.98 -4.64 -2.59
N PRO A 12 11.04 -5.19 -1.80
CA PRO A 12 11.06 -5.01 -0.34
C PRO A 12 12.35 -5.50 0.33
N GLU A 13 13.09 -6.45 -0.26
CA GLU A 13 14.39 -6.92 0.27
C GLU A 13 15.49 -5.84 0.25
N GLU A 14 15.34 -4.83 -0.61
CA GLU A 14 16.26 -3.70 -0.74
C GLU A 14 15.91 -2.55 0.21
N HIS A 15 14.87 -2.72 1.03
CA HIS A 15 14.37 -1.71 1.95
C HIS A 15 14.24 -2.25 3.38
N SER A 16 14.63 -1.43 4.36
CA SER A 16 14.53 -1.78 5.79
C SER A 16 13.17 -1.40 6.37
N ILE A 17 12.06 -1.79 5.73
CA ILE A 17 10.68 -1.48 6.14
C ILE A 17 10.01 -2.76 6.68
N PRO A 18 9.81 -2.91 8.00
CA PRO A 18 9.40 -4.18 8.60
C PRO A 18 8.05 -4.73 8.09
N TRP A 19 7.05 -3.86 7.91
CA TRP A 19 5.69 -4.28 7.57
C TRP A 19 5.54 -4.79 6.12
N ILE A 20 6.57 -4.63 5.28
CA ILE A 20 6.61 -5.13 3.89
C ILE A 20 7.75 -6.12 3.64
N ALA A 21 8.53 -6.47 4.67
CA ALA A 21 9.80 -7.18 4.52
C ALA A 21 9.69 -8.56 3.84
N GLY A 22 8.49 -9.15 3.78
CA GLY A 22 8.24 -10.39 3.03
C GLY A 22 7.78 -10.13 1.60
N HIS A 23 6.78 -9.26 1.41
CA HIS A 23 6.21 -8.97 0.11
C HIS A 23 5.68 -7.54 0.03
N ALA A 24 5.69 -6.97 -1.17
CA ALA A 24 5.02 -5.72 -1.50
C ALA A 24 4.28 -5.86 -2.84
N SER A 25 3.09 -5.30 -2.93
CA SER A 25 2.30 -5.27 -4.16
C SER A 25 1.51 -3.98 -4.27
N PRO A 26 1.43 -3.37 -5.46
CA PRO A 26 0.69 -2.12 -5.64
C PRO A 26 -0.81 -2.38 -5.52
N GLY A 27 -1.48 -1.51 -4.77
CA GLY A 27 -2.91 -1.29 -4.81
C GLY A 27 -3.26 -0.16 -5.79
N PRO A 28 -4.42 0.51 -5.61
CA PRO A 28 -4.81 1.63 -6.46
C PRO A 28 -3.88 2.83 -6.30
N LEU A 29 -3.56 3.48 -7.43
CA LEU A 29 -3.09 4.87 -7.45
C LEU A 29 -4.27 5.79 -7.20
N LEU A 30 -4.09 6.80 -6.36
CA LEU A 30 -5.11 7.79 -6.04
C LEU A 30 -5.06 8.92 -7.07
N PRO A 31 -6.22 9.48 -7.48
CA PRO A 31 -6.26 10.58 -8.43
C PRO A 31 -5.75 11.88 -7.78
N ASP A 32 -5.18 12.79 -8.58
CA ASP A 32 -4.74 14.12 -8.09
C ASP A 32 -5.87 14.93 -7.48
N THR A 33 -7.10 14.71 -7.95
CA THR A 33 -8.31 15.35 -7.41
C THR A 33 -8.54 15.00 -5.95
N PHE A 34 -8.11 13.80 -5.52
CA PHE A 34 -8.13 13.40 -4.13
C PHE A 34 -6.99 14.05 -3.34
N MET A 35 -5.76 13.96 -3.85
CA MET A 35 -4.58 14.58 -3.24
C MET A 35 -3.48 14.81 -4.28
N ASP A 36 -3.02 16.05 -4.38
CA ASP A 36 -1.81 16.43 -5.12
C ASP A 36 -0.58 16.26 -4.21
N VAL A 37 0.40 15.49 -4.68
CA VAL A 37 1.69 15.23 -3.99
C VAL A 37 2.88 15.73 -4.79
N GLY A 38 2.65 16.65 -5.73
CA GLY A 38 3.65 17.26 -6.59
C GLY A 38 3.50 16.86 -8.05
N GLU A 39 4.07 17.68 -8.93
CA GLU A 39 4.08 17.47 -10.38
C GLU A 39 4.69 16.10 -10.74
N GLY A 40 4.08 15.40 -11.68
CA GLY A 40 4.54 14.08 -12.13
C GLY A 40 4.39 12.95 -11.10
N ARG A 41 3.85 13.21 -9.90
CA ARG A 41 3.78 12.23 -8.82
C ARG A 41 2.34 11.84 -8.49
N ARG A 42 2.15 10.60 -8.01
CA ARG A 42 0.87 10.14 -7.47
C ARG A 42 1.07 9.43 -6.14
N LEU A 43 0.16 9.70 -5.21
CA LEU A 43 -0.02 8.87 -4.04
C LEU A 43 -0.66 7.55 -4.45
N GLY A 44 -0.17 6.44 -3.92
CA GLY A 44 -0.72 5.13 -4.13
C GLY A 44 -0.87 4.35 -2.83
N ILE A 45 -1.68 3.30 -2.89
CA ILE A 45 -1.86 2.34 -1.82
C ILE A 45 -0.91 1.18 -2.04
N LEU A 46 -0.15 0.77 -1.01
CA LEU A 46 0.74 -0.39 -1.07
C LEU A 46 0.21 -1.49 -0.16
N ASN A 47 0.08 -2.70 -0.67
CA ASN A 47 -0.17 -3.88 0.16
C ASN A 47 1.16 -4.52 0.49
N GLY A 48 1.45 -4.65 1.77
CA GLY A 48 2.72 -5.15 2.25
C GLY A 48 2.52 -6.29 3.23
N ARG A 49 3.39 -7.29 3.17
CA ARG A 49 3.43 -8.39 4.14
C ARG A 49 4.72 -8.35 4.90
N GLU A 50 4.62 -8.48 6.22
CA GLU A 50 5.75 -8.78 7.09
C GLU A 50 6.46 -10.08 6.64
N ALA A 51 7.73 -10.21 7.03
CA ALA A 51 8.44 -11.47 6.87
C ALA A 51 7.78 -12.59 7.68
N ASN A 52 7.84 -13.82 7.17
CA ASN A 52 7.40 -14.99 7.94
C ASN A 52 8.43 -15.31 9.03
N HIS A 53 7.95 -15.76 10.18
CA HIS A 53 8.79 -16.16 11.30
C HIS A 53 8.63 -17.66 11.58
N LYS A 54 9.74 -18.34 11.85
CA LYS A 54 9.71 -19.72 12.31
C LYS A 54 9.65 -19.74 13.84
N GLU A 55 8.60 -20.34 14.39
CA GLU A 55 8.39 -20.54 15.82
C GLU A 55 8.39 -22.05 16.11
N GLY A 56 9.55 -22.61 16.44
CA GLY A 56 9.75 -24.06 16.56
C GLY A 56 9.55 -24.77 15.22
N ASP A 57 8.63 -25.73 15.16
CA ASP A 57 8.29 -26.46 13.93
C ASP A 57 7.17 -25.79 13.11
N LYS A 58 6.64 -24.65 13.57
CA LYS A 58 5.56 -23.92 12.90
C LYS A 58 6.08 -22.68 12.18
N ILE A 59 5.47 -22.38 11.03
CA ILE A 59 5.65 -21.09 10.35
C ILE A 59 4.52 -20.18 10.83
N LYS A 60 4.89 -19.07 11.45
CA LYS A 60 3.99 -17.94 11.68
C LYS A 60 4.08 -17.01 10.48
N TYR A 61 2.97 -16.92 9.77
CA TYR A 61 2.85 -16.06 8.60
C TYR A 61 2.80 -14.59 9.01
N GLY A 62 3.55 -13.74 8.32
CA GLY A 62 3.53 -12.30 8.54
C GLY A 62 2.20 -11.67 8.14
N MET A 63 1.83 -10.57 8.79
CA MET A 63 0.60 -9.84 8.52
C MET A 63 0.71 -9.07 7.20
N PHE A 64 -0.32 -9.19 6.35
CA PHE A 64 -0.57 -8.24 5.29
C PHE A 64 -1.31 -7.02 5.84
N SER A 65 -0.70 -5.86 5.65
CA SER A 65 -1.24 -4.55 6.02
C SER A 65 -1.20 -3.62 4.81
N VAL A 66 -1.90 -2.49 4.93
CA VAL A 66 -2.00 -1.50 3.86
C VAL A 66 -1.20 -0.27 4.26
N GLY A 67 -0.29 0.18 3.41
CA GLY A 67 0.47 1.42 3.57
C GLY A 67 0.32 2.32 2.35
N LEU A 68 1.22 3.30 2.25
CA LEU A 68 1.23 4.31 1.20
C LEU A 68 2.55 4.27 0.43
N PHE A 69 2.51 4.70 -0.82
CA PHE A 69 3.72 4.97 -1.60
C PHE A 69 3.53 6.19 -2.50
N ILE A 70 4.63 6.84 -2.90
CA ILE A 70 4.63 7.90 -3.90
C ILE A 70 5.29 7.34 -5.17
N TYR A 71 4.55 7.36 -6.26
CA TYR A 71 5.06 6.99 -7.58
C TYR A 71 5.42 8.23 -8.38
N ASP A 72 6.61 8.23 -8.95
CA ASP A 72 7.10 9.23 -9.89
C ASP A 72 6.91 8.70 -11.32
N PHE A 73 5.98 9.32 -12.06
CA PHE A 73 5.68 8.95 -13.45
C PHE A 73 6.76 9.38 -14.44
N GLU A 74 7.54 10.41 -14.11
CA GLU A 74 8.59 10.92 -14.99
C GLU A 74 9.75 9.94 -15.05
N ASN A 75 10.15 9.43 -13.90
CA ASN A 75 11.28 8.52 -13.76
C ASN A 75 10.87 7.04 -13.64
N GLY A 76 9.58 6.76 -13.52
CA GLY A 76 9.03 5.41 -13.43
C GLY A 76 9.46 4.66 -12.17
N LYS A 77 9.53 5.34 -11.02
CA LYS A 77 10.06 4.78 -9.76
C LYS A 77 9.15 5.04 -8.58
N ILE A 78 9.30 4.23 -7.53
CA ILE A 78 8.69 4.51 -6.22
C ILE A 78 9.68 5.36 -5.42
N ASP A 79 9.32 6.63 -5.18
CA ASP A 79 10.17 7.62 -4.49
C ASP A 79 10.11 7.49 -2.97
N TRP A 80 9.00 6.98 -2.46
CA TRP A 80 8.76 6.87 -1.02
C TRP A 80 7.75 5.77 -0.72
N VAL A 81 7.92 5.10 0.41
CA VAL A 81 6.98 4.14 1.00
C VAL A 81 6.81 4.49 2.47
N SER A 82 5.58 4.37 2.97
CA SER A 82 5.30 4.68 4.38
C SER A 82 6.13 3.78 5.31
N PRO A 83 6.76 4.36 6.35
CA PRO A 83 7.59 3.58 7.28
C PRO A 83 6.76 2.60 8.10
N GLU A 84 5.48 2.93 8.33
CA GLU A 84 4.51 2.14 9.08
C GLU A 84 3.28 1.85 8.19
N PRO A 85 2.50 0.79 8.51
CA PRO A 85 1.22 0.56 7.86
C PRO A 85 0.23 1.69 8.16
N PHE A 86 -0.55 2.06 7.15
CA PHE A 86 -1.63 3.04 7.22
C PHE A 86 -2.94 2.45 7.74
N ILE A 87 -3.29 1.23 7.30
CA ILE A 87 -4.49 0.51 7.74
C ILE A 87 -4.12 -0.91 8.16
N GLN A 88 -4.57 -1.28 9.36
CA GLN A 88 -4.59 -2.65 9.86
C GLN A 88 -6.00 -2.97 10.35
N ASP A 89 -6.63 -3.98 9.79
CA ASP A 89 -7.97 -4.36 10.22
C ASP A 89 -7.93 -5.13 11.54
N SER A 90 -8.73 -4.69 12.52
CA SER A 90 -8.79 -5.34 13.84
C SER A 90 -9.37 -6.76 13.80
N GLN A 91 -10.05 -7.15 12.71
CA GLN A 91 -10.58 -8.50 12.52
C GLN A 91 -9.70 -9.36 11.60
N ALA A 92 -8.67 -8.79 10.97
CA ALA A 92 -7.73 -9.55 10.16
C ALA A 92 -6.88 -10.46 11.06
N LYS A 93 -6.86 -11.74 10.74
CA LYS A 93 -5.91 -12.70 11.32
C LYS A 93 -4.57 -12.65 10.60
N THR A 94 -4.59 -12.38 9.31
CA THR A 94 -3.39 -12.32 8.49
C THR A 94 -3.51 -11.30 7.36
N ILE A 95 -4.68 -11.07 6.77
CA ILE A 95 -4.79 -10.29 5.53
C ILE A 95 -5.68 -9.08 5.68
N THR A 96 -5.12 -7.89 5.42
CA THR A 96 -5.86 -6.72 4.93
C THR A 96 -5.24 -6.33 3.58
N PHE A 97 -5.94 -6.61 2.48
CA PHE A 97 -5.42 -6.40 1.13
C PHE A 97 -6.30 -5.40 0.36
N ALA A 98 -5.84 -4.15 0.26
CA ALA A 98 -6.54 -3.09 -0.45
C ALA A 98 -6.56 -3.33 -1.96
N SER A 99 -7.72 -3.18 -2.58
CA SER A 99 -7.93 -3.51 -3.99
C SER A 99 -8.47 -2.36 -4.83
N GLN A 100 -9.37 -1.53 -4.27
CA GLN A 100 -10.03 -0.48 -5.05
C GLN A 100 -10.27 0.78 -4.24
N PHE A 101 -10.04 1.93 -4.86
CA PHE A 101 -10.38 3.24 -4.30
C PHE A 101 -11.51 3.90 -5.12
N VAL A 102 -12.45 4.54 -4.42
CA VAL A 102 -13.52 5.35 -5.02
C VAL A 102 -13.53 6.72 -4.35
N GLU A 103 -13.17 7.75 -5.10
CA GLU A 103 -13.29 9.14 -4.64
C GLU A 103 -14.78 9.50 -4.45
N LYS A 104 -15.11 10.15 -3.33
CA LYS A 104 -16.48 10.57 -2.98
C LYS A 104 -16.66 12.09 -2.98
N GLY A 105 -15.57 12.83 -3.00
CA GLY A 105 -15.54 14.29 -3.01
C GLY A 105 -14.14 14.78 -2.69
N LYS A 106 -13.96 16.11 -2.66
CA LYS A 106 -12.64 16.73 -2.47
C LYS A 106 -11.99 16.22 -1.18
N GLY A 107 -10.89 15.49 -1.32
CA GLY A 107 -10.10 14.96 -0.21
C GLY A 107 -10.78 13.84 0.60
N SER A 108 -11.83 13.19 0.07
CA SER A 108 -12.50 12.07 0.74
C SER A 108 -12.81 10.94 -0.23
N GLY A 109 -12.62 9.71 0.20
CA GLY A 109 -13.00 8.54 -0.59
C GLY A 109 -13.09 7.27 0.23
N VAL A 110 -13.40 6.19 -0.46
CA VAL A 110 -13.57 4.86 0.13
C VAL A 110 -12.53 3.93 -0.46
N LEU A 111 -11.71 3.34 0.40
CA LEU A 111 -10.81 2.25 0.05
C LEU A 111 -11.47 0.92 0.41
N TYR A 112 -11.58 0.02 -0.56
CA TYR A 112 -12.05 -1.34 -0.36
C TYR A 112 -10.86 -2.28 -0.20
N ALA A 113 -10.96 -3.19 0.77
CA ALA A 113 -9.96 -4.23 1.00
C ALA A 113 -10.60 -5.58 1.27
N HIS A 114 -9.87 -6.64 0.92
CA HIS A 114 -10.18 -8.01 1.28
C HIS A 114 -9.58 -8.30 2.66
N VAL A 115 -10.43 -8.69 3.61
CA VAL A 115 -10.01 -9.09 4.97
C VAL A 115 -10.01 -10.60 5.04
N ASP A 116 -8.83 -11.19 5.27
CA ASP A 116 -8.57 -12.64 5.29
C ASP A 116 -9.15 -13.40 4.08
N ASP A 117 -9.26 -12.75 2.92
CA ASP A 117 -9.99 -13.22 1.73
C ASP A 117 -11.40 -13.76 2.02
N SER A 118 -11.98 -13.34 3.14
CA SER A 118 -13.24 -13.87 3.67
C SER A 118 -14.40 -12.90 3.44
N PHE A 119 -14.12 -11.59 3.52
CA PHE A 119 -15.10 -10.54 3.24
C PHE A 119 -14.41 -9.27 2.75
N VAL A 120 -15.19 -8.34 2.21
CA VAL A 120 -14.72 -7.02 1.78
C VAL A 120 -15.09 -5.99 2.84
N ARG A 121 -14.14 -5.11 3.19
CA ARG A 121 -14.38 -3.95 4.04
C ARG A 121 -14.15 -2.64 3.27
N ALA A 122 -14.95 -1.65 3.63
CA ALA A 122 -14.81 -0.27 3.18
C ALA A 122 -14.19 0.58 4.29
N TYR A 123 -13.14 1.33 3.99
CA TYR A 123 -12.52 2.32 4.86
C TYR A 123 -12.72 3.70 4.26
N THR A 124 -13.27 4.62 5.03
CA THR A 124 -13.30 6.04 4.65
C THR A 124 -11.91 6.61 4.86
N ILE A 125 -11.29 7.13 3.80
CA ILE A 125 -9.99 7.79 3.86
C ILE A 125 -10.14 9.28 3.59
N ASN A 126 -9.35 10.09 4.28
CA ASN A 126 -9.36 11.54 4.20
C ASN A 126 -7.96 12.05 3.85
N ALA A 127 -7.88 12.93 2.86
CA ALA A 127 -6.61 13.47 2.37
C ALA A 127 -5.87 14.28 3.44
N ASP A 128 -6.56 15.08 4.25
CA ASP A 128 -5.89 15.89 5.28
C ASP A 128 -5.26 15.03 6.38
N LEU A 129 -5.85 13.87 6.70
CA LEU A 129 -5.24 12.90 7.62
C LEU A 129 -4.04 12.18 7.01
N ILE A 130 -4.06 11.94 5.70
CA ILE A 130 -2.92 11.32 5.00
C ILE A 130 -1.76 12.31 4.87
N LYS A 131 -2.01 13.61 4.69
CA LYS A 131 -0.96 14.62 4.55
C LYS A 131 0.04 14.61 5.72
N SER A 132 -0.40 14.36 6.95
CA SER A 132 0.49 14.30 8.11
C SER A 132 1.38 13.04 8.15
N LEU A 133 1.19 12.11 7.21
CA LEU A 133 2.00 10.89 7.06
C LEU A 133 3.01 10.99 5.93
N LEU A 134 2.88 11.99 5.06
CA LEU A 134 3.77 12.17 3.92
C LEU A 134 5.11 12.78 4.37
N PRO A 135 6.20 12.53 3.61
CA PRO A 135 7.46 13.21 3.85
C PRO A 135 7.31 14.73 3.62
N ASP A 136 8.10 15.52 4.34
CA ASP A 136 8.16 16.99 4.22
C ASP A 136 8.57 17.46 2.81
#